data_AF-A0A529XEX4-F1
#
_entry.id   AF-A0A529XEX4-F1
#
_cell.length_a   1.000
_cell.length_b   1.000
_cell.length_c   1.000
_cell.angle_alpha   90.00
_cell.angle_beta   90.00
_cell.angle_gamma   90.00
#
_symmetry.space_group_name_H-M   'P 1'
#
loop_
_entity.id
_entity.type
_entity.pdbx_description
1 polymer ?
#
loop_
_entity_poly.entity_id
_entity_poly.type
_entity_poly.pdbx_seq_one_letter_code
_entity_poly.pdbx_strand_id
1 'polypeptide(L)'
;ASPVEMGGARLDQPGVRAVPSLRYLQAAPAFTEHFYDSEDEGDESVDNGPTGGLTWDGRADHGKDQARIPLLSPFEMGNKDEAEVAASLRKAPYAEAFKAAFGADVFDHPQDAFDAAVEALGTFEQSSADFYPYSSRYDAFLAGKAQLSAQELHGRMLFEDEAKG
;
A
#
# COMPACT_ATOMS: atom_id res chain seq x y z
N ALA A 1 14.37 -8.96 14.79
CA ALA A 1 14.03 -8.28 13.53
C ALA A 1 14.86 -7.01 13.44
N SER A 2 15.43 -6.71 12.27
CA SER A 2 16.00 -5.37 12.01
C SER A 2 14.84 -4.36 11.97
N PRO A 3 14.98 -3.13 12.48
CA PRO A 3 13.91 -2.13 12.43
C PRO A 3 13.56 -1.69 11.00
N VAL A 4 14.44 -1.94 10.03
CA VAL A 4 14.30 -1.61 8.60
C VAL A 4 14.88 -2.70 7.71
N GLU A 5 14.39 -2.80 6.48
CA GLU A 5 14.89 -3.73 5.45
C GLU A 5 16.17 -3.20 4.79
N MET A 6 17.00 -4.12 4.28
CA MET A 6 18.20 -3.80 3.51
C MET A 6 17.88 -3.82 2.01
N GLY A 7 18.32 -2.78 1.31
CA GLY A 7 18.13 -2.57 -0.12
C GLY A 7 19.35 -1.95 -0.80
N GLY A 8 19.09 -1.25 -1.90
CA GLY A 8 20.08 -0.80 -2.86
C GLY A 8 20.55 -1.94 -3.78
N ALA A 9 21.27 -1.58 -4.85
CA ALA A 9 21.68 -2.52 -5.89
C ALA A 9 22.51 -3.73 -5.41
N ARG A 10 23.07 -3.67 -4.20
CA ARG A 10 23.83 -4.77 -3.56
C ARG A 10 23.19 -5.30 -2.27
N LEU A 11 21.98 -4.85 -1.92
CA LEU A 11 21.30 -5.18 -0.65
C LEU A 11 22.14 -4.83 0.60
N ASP A 12 22.88 -3.72 0.54
CA ASP A 12 23.81 -3.27 1.59
C ASP A 12 23.47 -1.87 2.16
N GLN A 13 22.35 -1.29 1.77
CA GLN A 13 21.88 0.00 2.28
C GLN A 13 20.61 -0.17 3.12
N PRO A 14 20.54 0.39 4.35
CA PRO A 14 19.33 0.30 5.15
C PRO A 14 18.23 1.24 4.62
N GLY A 15 16.98 0.80 4.72
CA GLY A 15 15.81 1.67 4.54
C GLY A 15 15.72 2.75 5.61
N VAL A 16 14.89 3.77 5.37
CA VAL A 16 14.73 4.93 6.26
C VAL A 16 13.57 4.81 7.25
N ARG A 17 12.63 3.88 6.99
CA ARG A 17 11.46 3.60 7.84
C ARG A 17 11.13 2.11 7.77
N ALA A 18 10.38 1.61 8.76
CA ALA A 18 9.85 0.25 8.74
C ALA A 18 8.88 0.07 7.56
N VAL A 19 8.82 -1.13 6.97
CA VAL A 19 7.90 -1.43 5.85
C VAL A 19 6.50 -1.69 6.42
N PRO A 20 5.47 -0.91 6.05
CA PRO A 20 4.10 -1.17 6.49
C PRO A 20 3.52 -2.40 5.77
N SER A 21 2.43 -2.95 6.31
CA SER A 21 1.59 -3.90 5.57
C SER A 21 0.97 -3.20 4.36
N LEU A 22 0.88 -3.91 3.23
CA LEU A 22 0.12 -3.46 2.06
C LEU A 22 -1.38 -3.78 2.17
N ARG A 23 -1.78 -4.64 3.12
CA ARG A 23 -3.19 -4.95 3.36
C ARG A 23 -3.95 -3.76 3.91
N TYR A 24 -5.20 -3.63 3.49
CA TYR A 24 -6.16 -2.60 3.90
C TYR A 24 -5.82 -1.18 3.44
N LEU A 25 -4.79 -0.98 2.61
CA LEU A 25 -4.42 0.34 2.08
C LEU A 25 -5.46 0.95 1.13
N GLN A 26 -6.33 0.14 0.53
CA GLN A 26 -7.44 0.63 -0.32
C GLN A 26 -8.45 1.49 0.44
N ALA A 27 -8.47 1.42 1.78
CA ALA A 27 -9.31 2.25 2.62
C ALA A 27 -8.71 3.63 2.91
N ALA A 28 -7.42 3.84 2.61
CA ALA A 28 -6.78 5.14 2.79
C ALA A 28 -7.24 6.08 1.66
N PRO A 29 -7.82 7.25 1.97
CA PRO A 29 -8.16 8.23 0.95
C PRO A 29 -6.89 8.85 0.37
N ALA A 30 -7.00 9.49 -0.80
CA ALA A 30 -5.97 10.40 -1.29
C ALA A 30 -5.73 11.52 -0.26
N PHE A 31 -4.54 12.11 -0.26
CA PHE A 31 -4.21 13.14 0.72
C PHE A 31 -5.11 14.38 0.55
N THR A 32 -5.60 14.89 1.67
CA THR A 32 -6.30 16.17 1.76
C THR A 32 -5.82 16.93 2.99
N GLU A 33 -5.72 18.26 2.89
CA GLU A 33 -5.40 19.12 4.03
C GLU A 33 -6.55 19.25 5.04
N HIS A 34 -7.77 19.03 4.57
CA HIS A 34 -9.00 19.16 5.33
C HIS A 34 -9.84 17.91 5.16
N PHE A 35 -10.17 17.24 6.27
CA PHE A 35 -10.94 16.01 6.28
C PHE A 35 -12.09 16.13 7.27
N TYR A 36 -13.25 15.71 6.83
CA TYR A 36 -14.49 15.74 7.59
C TYR A 36 -15.06 14.33 7.57
N ASP A 37 -15.39 13.80 8.74
CA ASP A 37 -16.04 12.50 8.82
C ASP A 37 -17.40 12.54 8.14
N SER A 38 -17.87 11.38 7.67
CA SER A 38 -19.23 11.28 7.17
C SER A 38 -20.25 11.43 8.31
N GLU A 39 -21.48 11.89 8.00
CA GLU A 39 -22.57 12.00 8.99
C GLU A 39 -22.82 10.67 9.75
N ASP A 40 -22.50 9.53 9.13
CA ASP A 40 -22.66 8.19 9.71
C ASP A 40 -21.50 7.79 10.65
N GLU A 41 -20.33 8.42 10.51
CA GLU A 41 -19.09 8.05 11.21
C GLU A 41 -18.63 9.10 12.24
N GLY A 42 -19.09 10.35 12.14
CA GLY A 42 -18.67 11.42 13.03
C GLY A 42 -19.42 12.74 12.85
N ASP A 43 -18.82 13.81 13.38
CA ASP A 43 -19.32 15.18 13.25
C ASP A 43 -18.69 15.84 12.02
N GLU A 44 -19.46 15.94 10.93
CA GLU A 44 -19.02 16.57 9.67
C GLU A 44 -18.68 18.06 9.81
N SER A 45 -19.01 18.70 10.94
CA SER A 45 -18.69 20.12 11.18
C SER A 45 -17.26 20.33 11.69
N VAL A 46 -16.58 19.25 12.09
CA VAL A 46 -15.22 19.30 12.63
C VAL A 46 -14.22 18.94 11.54
N ASP A 47 -13.31 19.87 11.27
CA ASP A 47 -12.14 19.60 10.43
C ASP A 47 -11.10 18.81 11.23
N ASN A 48 -10.91 17.55 10.85
CA ASN A 48 -9.91 16.65 11.43
C ASN A 48 -8.47 16.94 10.93
N GLY A 49 -8.32 17.86 9.97
CA GLY A 49 -7.04 18.27 9.40
C GLY A 49 -6.45 17.26 8.41
N PRO A 50 -5.12 17.31 8.17
CA PRO A 50 -4.49 16.56 7.11
C PRO A 50 -4.65 15.05 7.26
N THR A 51 -5.23 14.40 6.23
CA THR A 51 -5.61 12.99 6.26
C THR A 51 -5.36 12.33 4.91
N GLY A 52 -5.10 11.02 4.92
CA GLY A 52 -4.91 10.23 3.71
C GLY A 52 -3.49 10.27 3.18
N GLY A 53 -3.37 9.86 1.93
CA GLY A 53 -2.09 9.57 1.29
C GLY A 53 -1.50 8.25 1.77
N LEU A 54 -0.68 7.65 0.91
CA LEU A 54 0.05 6.43 1.13
C LEU A 54 1.44 6.72 1.66
N THR A 55 2.08 5.68 2.20
CA THR A 55 3.33 5.73 2.95
C THR A 55 3.21 6.45 4.30
N TRP A 56 4.26 6.41 5.11
CA TRP A 56 4.25 6.98 6.46
C TRP A 56 4.09 8.51 6.55
N ASP A 57 4.29 9.24 5.46
CA ASP A 57 4.16 10.71 5.43
C ASP A 57 3.14 11.19 4.38
N GLY A 58 2.28 10.31 3.88
CA GLY A 58 1.19 10.67 2.98
C GLY A 58 1.62 11.19 1.60
N ARG A 59 2.90 11.06 1.20
CA ARG A 59 3.44 11.70 -0.02
C ARG A 59 2.98 11.13 -1.37
N ALA A 60 2.09 10.14 -1.39
CA ALA A 60 1.63 9.47 -2.61
C ALA A 60 0.12 9.21 -2.54
N ASP A 61 -0.65 9.67 -3.51
CA ASP A 61 -2.11 9.58 -3.45
C ASP A 61 -2.68 8.26 -3.97
N HIS A 62 -1.96 7.60 -4.89
CA HIS A 62 -2.43 6.39 -5.56
C HIS A 62 -1.40 5.26 -5.45
N GLY A 63 -1.87 4.02 -5.51
CA GLY A 63 -1.00 2.83 -5.46
C GLY A 63 0.11 2.86 -6.52
N LYS A 64 -0.20 3.35 -7.74
CA LYS A 64 0.83 3.53 -8.79
C LYS A 64 1.90 4.55 -8.39
N ASP A 65 1.53 5.66 -7.72
CA ASP A 65 2.48 6.68 -7.29
C ASP A 65 3.39 6.12 -6.18
N GLN A 66 2.80 5.33 -5.27
CA GLN A 66 3.53 4.62 -4.24
C GLN A 66 4.49 3.58 -4.85
N ALA A 67 4.06 2.80 -5.84
CA ALA A 67 4.85 1.73 -6.46
C ALA A 67 6.10 2.24 -7.20
N ARG A 68 6.07 3.49 -7.68
CA ARG A 68 7.25 4.15 -8.29
C ARG A 68 8.41 4.31 -7.31
N ILE A 69 8.10 4.53 -6.03
CA ILE A 69 9.09 4.85 -5.00
C ILE A 69 10.11 3.72 -4.81
N PRO A 70 9.72 2.48 -4.45
CA PRO A 70 10.69 1.41 -4.21
C PRO A 70 11.46 1.02 -5.46
N LEU A 71 10.83 1.09 -6.64
CA LEU A 71 11.48 0.77 -7.90
C LEU A 71 12.69 1.68 -8.17
N LEU A 72 12.59 2.98 -7.88
CA LEU A 72 13.60 3.98 -8.23
C LEU A 72 14.45 4.45 -7.05
N SER A 73 14.10 4.09 -5.82
CA SER A 73 14.86 4.47 -4.64
C SER A 73 16.23 3.76 -4.61
N PRO A 74 17.35 4.50 -4.47
CA PRO A 74 18.71 3.93 -4.53
C PRO A 74 19.07 3.06 -3.32
N PHE A 75 18.29 3.14 -2.24
CA PHE A 75 18.44 2.35 -1.02
C PHE A 75 17.32 1.31 -0.84
N GLU A 76 16.41 1.16 -1.82
CA GLU A 76 15.38 0.11 -1.85
C GLU A 76 15.66 -0.86 -3.01
N MET A 77 14.98 -0.78 -4.17
CA MET A 77 15.27 -1.69 -5.30
C MET A 77 16.45 -1.20 -6.16
N GLY A 78 16.77 0.09 -6.12
CA GLY A 78 18.02 0.62 -6.66
C GLY A 78 18.13 0.65 -8.18
N ASN A 79 17.02 0.62 -8.93
CA ASN A 79 17.08 0.88 -10.37
C ASN A 79 17.46 2.34 -10.60
N LYS A 80 18.32 2.57 -11.60
CA LYS A 80 18.82 3.89 -11.96
C LYS A 80 17.71 4.81 -12.47
N ASP A 81 16.83 4.29 -13.31
CA ASP A 81 15.76 5.02 -13.97
C ASP A 81 14.65 4.07 -14.46
N GLU A 82 13.57 4.66 -14.97
CA GLU A 82 12.41 3.93 -15.53
C GLU A 82 12.80 3.02 -16.70
N ALA A 83 13.81 3.43 -17.49
CA ALA A 83 14.26 2.66 -18.64
C ALA A 83 14.98 1.37 -18.23
N GLU A 84 15.72 1.37 -17.12
CA GLU A 84 16.29 0.15 -16.55
C GLU A 84 15.21 -0.85 -16.09
N VAL A 85 14.14 -0.35 -15.49
CA VAL A 85 12.98 -1.18 -15.11
C VAL A 85 12.31 -1.75 -16.36
N ALA A 86 12.01 -0.92 -17.36
CA ALA A 86 11.42 -1.36 -18.63
C ALA A 86 12.29 -2.40 -19.36
N ALA A 87 13.61 -2.21 -19.38
CA ALA A 87 14.55 -3.16 -19.97
C ALA A 87 14.59 -4.50 -19.22
N SER A 88 14.39 -4.48 -17.90
CA SER A 88 14.28 -5.68 -17.08
C SER A 88 12.97 -6.42 -17.33
N LEU A 89 11.84 -5.70 -17.40
CA LEU A 89 10.52 -6.24 -17.74
C LEU A 89 10.51 -6.90 -19.12
N ARG A 90 11.16 -6.29 -20.12
CA ARG A 90 11.29 -6.85 -21.48
C ARG A 90 12.01 -8.21 -21.51
N LYS A 91 12.88 -8.48 -20.54
CA LYS A 91 13.64 -9.74 -20.41
C LYS A 91 12.97 -10.72 -19.45
N ALA A 92 11.89 -10.32 -18.78
CA ALA A 92 11.24 -11.14 -17.79
C ALA A 92 10.50 -12.33 -18.44
N PRO A 93 10.36 -13.47 -17.74
CA PRO A 93 9.60 -14.63 -18.25
C PRO A 93 8.14 -14.30 -18.60
N TYR A 94 7.59 -13.24 -18.03
CA TYR A 94 6.21 -12.78 -18.24
C TYR A 94 6.09 -11.64 -19.26
N ALA A 95 7.15 -11.30 -20.01
CA ALA A 95 7.12 -10.19 -20.97
C ALA A 95 5.99 -10.31 -22.02
N GLU A 96 5.70 -11.52 -22.51
CA GLU A 96 4.60 -11.72 -23.46
C GLU A 96 3.22 -11.53 -22.81
N ALA A 97 3.05 -11.90 -21.54
CA ALA A 97 1.81 -11.60 -20.81
C ALA A 97 1.65 -10.09 -20.58
N PHE A 98 2.75 -9.39 -20.30
CA PHE A 98 2.76 -7.93 -20.17
C PHE A 98 2.36 -7.25 -21.48
N LYS A 99 2.91 -7.68 -22.62
CA LYS A 99 2.49 -7.21 -23.95
C LYS A 99 1.03 -7.52 -24.26
N ALA A 100 0.54 -8.69 -23.86
CA ALA A 100 -0.85 -9.06 -24.07
C ALA A 100 -1.82 -8.16 -23.28
N ALA A 101 -1.40 -7.68 -22.10
CA ALA A 101 -2.19 -6.79 -21.26
C ALA A 101 -2.13 -5.32 -21.71
N PHE A 102 -0.96 -4.84 -22.11
CA PHE A 102 -0.70 -3.40 -22.31
C PHE A 102 -0.37 -2.98 -23.75
N GLY A 103 -0.26 -3.92 -24.69
CA GLY A 103 0.06 -3.65 -26.09
C GLY A 103 1.36 -4.32 -26.54
N ALA A 104 1.39 -4.75 -27.80
CA ALA A 104 2.54 -5.48 -28.35
C ALA A 104 3.82 -4.62 -28.45
N ASP A 105 3.64 -3.31 -28.54
CA ASP A 105 4.64 -2.25 -28.67
C ASP A 105 5.01 -1.59 -27.33
N VAL A 106 4.44 -2.02 -26.21
CA VAL A 106 4.67 -1.39 -24.88
C VAL A 106 6.16 -1.25 -24.52
N PHE A 107 7.01 -2.20 -24.94
CA PHE A 107 8.45 -2.16 -24.68
C PHE A 107 9.27 -1.31 -25.66
N ASP A 108 8.64 -0.73 -26.67
CA ASP A 108 9.27 0.23 -27.58
C ASP A 108 9.24 1.65 -27.00
N HIS A 109 8.41 1.87 -25.98
CA HIS A 109 8.27 3.11 -25.21
C HIS A 109 8.58 2.85 -23.73
N PRO A 110 9.82 3.07 -23.25
CA PRO A 110 10.21 2.72 -21.88
C PRO A 110 9.36 3.37 -20.78
N GLN A 111 8.86 4.59 -21.02
CA GLN A 111 7.96 5.27 -20.09
C GLN A 111 6.61 4.56 -20.00
N ASP A 112 6.01 4.21 -21.14
CA ASP A 112 4.75 3.45 -21.17
C ASP A 112 4.89 2.09 -20.48
N ALA A 113 6.02 1.39 -20.68
CA ALA A 113 6.30 0.13 -19.98
C ALA A 113 6.42 0.31 -18.47
N PHE A 114 7.02 1.42 -18.01
CA PHE A 114 7.13 1.71 -16.59
C PHE A 114 5.78 2.09 -15.99
N ASP A 115 5.02 2.97 -16.66
CA ASP A 115 3.69 3.38 -16.24
C ASP A 115 2.72 2.18 -16.19
N ALA A 116 2.78 1.29 -17.18
CA ALA A 116 2.05 0.02 -17.17
C ALA A 116 2.45 -0.89 -16.00
N ALA A 117 3.72 -0.89 -15.60
CA ALA A 117 4.18 -1.71 -14.48
C ALA A 117 3.63 -1.21 -13.14
N VAL A 118 3.67 0.10 -12.91
CA VAL A 118 3.14 0.68 -11.68
C VAL A 118 1.60 0.66 -11.64
N GLU A 119 0.94 0.75 -12.79
CA GLU A 119 -0.50 0.50 -12.92
C GLU A 119 -0.86 -0.94 -12.59
N ALA A 120 -0.10 -1.93 -13.10
CA ALA A 120 -0.31 -3.34 -12.80
C ALA A 120 -0.15 -3.64 -11.31
N LEU A 121 0.87 -3.06 -10.67
CA LEU A 121 1.09 -3.18 -9.21
C LEU A 121 -0.07 -2.54 -8.43
N GLY A 122 -0.40 -1.28 -8.74
CA GLY A 122 -1.51 -0.58 -8.09
C GLY A 122 -2.84 -1.32 -8.24
N THR A 123 -3.10 -1.92 -9.40
CA THR A 123 -4.29 -2.73 -9.66
C THR A 123 -4.27 -4.05 -8.89
N PHE A 124 -3.12 -4.73 -8.82
CA PHE A 124 -2.99 -5.97 -8.04
C PHE A 124 -3.29 -5.74 -6.56
N GLU A 125 -2.83 -4.62 -6.01
CA GLU A 125 -3.11 -4.21 -4.62
C GLU A 125 -4.60 -3.92 -4.34
N GLN A 126 -5.42 -3.78 -5.39
CA GLN A 126 -6.88 -3.73 -5.27
C GLN A 126 -7.54 -5.11 -5.27
N SER A 127 -6.80 -6.22 -5.27
CA SER A 127 -7.37 -7.57 -5.15
C SER A 127 -7.94 -7.80 -3.75
N SER A 128 -9.27 -7.95 -3.64
CA SER A 128 -9.96 -8.11 -2.35
C SER A 128 -9.53 -9.33 -1.56
N ALA A 129 -9.35 -10.45 -2.27
CA ALA A 129 -8.97 -11.71 -1.65
C ALA A 129 -7.57 -11.65 -1.01
N ASP A 130 -6.68 -10.85 -1.59
CA ASP A 130 -5.27 -10.79 -1.19
C ASP A 130 -5.00 -9.66 -0.18
N PHE A 131 -5.60 -8.49 -0.42
CA PHE A 131 -5.25 -7.24 0.28
C PHE A 131 -6.28 -6.79 1.31
N TYR A 132 -7.54 -7.18 1.21
CA TYR A 132 -8.56 -6.82 2.20
C TYR A 132 -9.51 -7.99 2.49
N PRO A 133 -8.97 -9.11 3.02
CA PRO A 133 -9.71 -10.34 3.17
C PRO A 133 -10.72 -10.34 4.34
N TYR A 134 -10.61 -9.39 5.29
CA TYR A 134 -11.46 -9.28 6.49
C TYR A 134 -11.73 -10.63 7.16
N SER A 135 -10.65 -11.37 7.42
CA SER A 135 -10.69 -12.78 7.84
C SER A 135 -10.02 -13.03 9.20
N SER A 136 -9.80 -11.98 9.99
CA SER A 136 -9.27 -12.10 11.35
C SER A 136 -10.30 -12.70 12.31
N ARG A 137 -9.84 -13.10 13.50
CA ARG A 137 -10.73 -13.51 14.61
C ARG A 137 -11.66 -12.37 15.03
N TYR A 138 -11.20 -11.12 14.92
CA TYR A 138 -12.01 -9.94 15.22
C TYR A 138 -13.15 -9.78 14.20
N ASP A 139 -12.86 -9.94 12.90
CA ASP A 139 -13.88 -9.91 11.83
C ASP A 139 -14.93 -11.01 12.05
N ALA A 140 -14.50 -12.23 12.38
CA ALA A 140 -15.41 -13.33 12.69
C ALA A 140 -16.26 -13.05 13.93
N PHE A 141 -15.71 -12.39 14.94
CA PHE A 141 -16.45 -11.96 16.13
C PHE A 141 -17.49 -10.87 15.80
N LEU A 142 -17.13 -9.84 15.01
CA LEU A 142 -18.07 -8.82 14.53
C LEU A 142 -19.22 -9.44 13.71
N ALA A 143 -18.92 -10.48 12.93
CA ALA A 143 -19.92 -11.24 12.19
C ALA A 143 -20.75 -12.23 13.03
N GLY A 144 -20.56 -12.28 14.36
CA GLY A 144 -21.24 -13.22 15.25
C GLY A 144 -20.83 -14.69 15.07
N LYS A 145 -19.72 -14.96 14.38
CA LYS A 145 -19.21 -16.30 14.04
C LYS A 145 -18.10 -16.79 14.99
N ALA A 146 -17.62 -15.93 15.87
CA ALA A 146 -16.62 -16.27 16.88
C ALA A 146 -16.92 -15.56 18.22
N GLN A 147 -16.36 -16.08 19.31
CA GLN A 147 -16.39 -15.45 20.63
C GLN A 147 -14.96 -15.08 21.02
N LEU A 148 -14.74 -13.84 21.44
CA LEU A 148 -13.46 -13.42 21.98
C LEU A 148 -13.26 -14.03 23.38
N SER A 149 -12.01 -14.32 23.72
CA SER A 149 -11.63 -14.72 25.07
C SER A 149 -11.85 -13.59 26.07
N ALA A 150 -11.89 -13.90 27.36
CA ALA A 150 -12.01 -12.88 28.40
C ALA A 150 -10.89 -11.82 28.33
N GLN A 151 -9.66 -12.22 27.99
CA GLN A 151 -8.53 -11.30 27.83
C GLN A 151 -8.67 -10.43 26.58
N GLU A 152 -9.08 -10.99 25.44
CA GLU A 152 -9.34 -10.23 24.21
C GLU A 152 -10.47 -9.22 24.39
N LEU A 153 -11.56 -9.60 25.08
CA LEU A 153 -12.66 -8.71 25.44
C LEU A 153 -12.18 -7.56 26.33
N HIS A 154 -11.37 -7.86 27.35
CA HIS A 154 -10.82 -6.83 28.22
C HIS A 154 -9.91 -5.87 27.44
N GLY A 155 -9.05 -6.38 26.56
CA GLY A 155 -8.20 -5.57 25.69
C GLY A 155 -9.00 -4.66 24.76
N ARG A 156 -10.11 -5.17 24.20
CA ARG A 156 -11.04 -4.40 23.38
C ARG A 156 -11.72 -3.28 24.18
N MET A 157 -12.28 -3.58 25.35
CA MET A 157 -12.91 -2.57 26.22
C MET A 157 -11.91 -1.45 26.55
N LEU A 158 -10.66 -1.82 26.81
CA LEU A 158 -9.56 -0.90 27.05
C LEU A 158 -9.10 -0.13 25.81
N PHE A 159 -9.42 -0.56 24.59
CA PHE A 159 -9.12 0.15 23.35
C PHE A 159 -10.22 1.15 23.00
N GLU A 160 -11.48 0.80 23.29
CA GLU A 160 -12.68 1.61 23.00
C GLU A 160 -13.01 2.63 24.11
N ASP A 161 -12.34 2.57 25.27
CA ASP A 161 -12.56 3.48 26.39
C ASP A 161 -11.94 4.87 26.13
N GLU A 162 -12.78 5.82 25.75
CA GLU A 162 -12.42 7.24 25.51
C GLU A 162 -11.79 7.91 26.74
N ALA A 163 -12.10 7.46 27.96
CA ALA A 163 -11.60 8.06 29.20
C ALA A 163 -10.21 7.54 29.62
N LYS A 164 -9.63 6.61 28.85
CA LYS A 164 -8.33 5.98 29.16
C LYS A 164 -7.12 6.83 28.71
N GLY A 165 -7.37 7.97 28.06
CA GLY A 165 -6.36 8.95 27.60
C GLY A 165 -5.81 9.84 28.71
#